data_AF-A0AAD7A6K2-F1
#
_entry.id   AF-A0AAD7A6K2-F1
#
_cell.length_a   1.000
_cell.length_b   1.000
_cell.length_c   1.000
_cell.angle_alpha   90.00
_cell.angle_beta   90.00
_cell.angle_gamma   90.00
#
_symmetry.space_group_name_H-M   'P 1'
#
loop_
_entity.id
_entity.type
_entity.pdbx_description
1 polymer ?
#
loop_
_entity_poly.entity_id
_entity_poly.type
_entity_poly.pdbx_seq_one_letter_code
_entity_poly.pdbx_strand_id
1 'polypeptide(L)'
;MFAAIMAANNMTPLVPPLPGGIDGPSVGGIAKHGRFEGDASMTRADAFIGDNRDFQNILYDLDLLQLGKFGDTGPDGDNTVFNIPTLVRIKKQNFMMDQAANLKFEFAARRVNAAYTEAAAILKFCTTLPIIGSFFRNQTFPPNWFRAASPVTGAINAATLAQIFAAIPTPPGRNDAHGVYVADPSPPPPFNSSFGCFAYYDQAANIAGVLVNTTGIFKQNVELFAGIQFKVASANPGCDQEILPFGPAGV
;
A
#
# COMPACT_ATOMS: atom_id res chain seq x y z
N MET A 1 7.40 27.97 -12.45
CA MET A 1 6.45 26.86 -12.22
C MET A 1 7.29 25.61 -12.09
N PHE A 2 7.51 25.10 -10.87
CA PHE A 2 8.18 23.80 -10.70
C PHE A 2 7.12 22.72 -10.89
N ALA A 3 7.35 21.79 -11.82
CA ALA A 3 6.51 20.62 -11.94
C ALA A 3 6.69 19.75 -10.69
N ALA A 4 5.60 19.33 -10.05
CA ALA A 4 5.64 18.25 -9.06
C ALA A 4 5.78 16.93 -9.84
N ILE A 5 6.96 16.31 -9.76
CA ILE A 5 7.28 15.08 -10.51
C ILE A 5 7.50 13.95 -9.51
N MET A 6 6.87 12.81 -9.78
CA MET A 6 7.06 11.56 -9.03
C MET A 6 7.39 10.45 -10.03
N ALA A 7 8.38 9.62 -9.70
CA ALA A 7 8.67 8.42 -10.48
C ALA A 7 7.71 7.30 -10.09
N ALA A 8 7.01 6.72 -11.07
CA ALA A 8 6.07 5.62 -10.84
C ALA A 8 6.74 4.30 -10.42
N ASN A 9 8.05 4.18 -10.66
CA ASN A 9 8.85 2.99 -10.38
C ASN A 9 10.11 3.39 -9.58
N ASN A 10 11.30 3.09 -10.12
CA ASN A 10 12.60 3.33 -9.50
C ASN A 10 13.03 4.80 -9.47
N MET A 11 14.11 5.03 -8.73
CA MET A 11 14.95 6.21 -8.87
C MET A 11 15.26 6.52 -10.34
N THR A 12 15.18 7.79 -10.69
CA THR A 12 15.49 8.29 -12.02
C THR A 12 16.16 9.65 -11.88
N PRO A 13 17.18 9.96 -12.69
CA PRO A 13 17.79 11.29 -12.69
C PRO A 13 16.80 12.39 -13.09
N LEU A 14 15.64 12.03 -13.67
CA LEU A 14 14.56 12.95 -14.01
C LEU A 14 13.82 13.50 -12.78
N VAL A 15 13.98 12.87 -11.61
CA VAL A 15 13.43 13.36 -10.34
C VAL A 15 14.58 13.58 -9.37
N PRO A 16 15.01 14.83 -9.14
CA PRO A 16 16.15 15.10 -8.28
C PRO A 16 15.85 14.74 -6.82
N PRO A 17 16.87 14.47 -6.01
CA PRO A 17 16.72 14.29 -4.57
C PRO A 17 16.05 15.52 -3.93
N LEU A 18 15.38 15.31 -2.79
CA LEU A 18 14.92 16.43 -1.98
C LEU A 18 16.12 17.29 -1.53
N PRO A 19 15.97 18.62 -1.40
CA PRO A 19 17.01 19.51 -0.91
C PRO A 19 17.69 18.95 0.34
N GLY A 20 19.03 18.95 0.36
CA GLY A 20 19.82 18.41 1.47
C GLY A 20 19.86 16.88 1.57
N GLY A 21 19.33 16.14 0.58
CA GLY A 21 19.32 14.67 0.62
C GLY A 21 18.50 14.12 1.79
N ILE A 22 17.47 14.86 2.22
CA ILE A 22 16.63 14.55 3.40
C ILE A 22 16.11 13.11 3.39
N ASP A 23 15.85 12.59 2.19
CA ASP A 23 15.30 11.26 1.99
C ASP A 23 16.27 10.32 1.25
N GLY A 24 17.58 10.55 1.44
CA GLY A 24 18.66 9.79 0.83
C GLY A 24 19.18 10.39 -0.47
N PRO A 25 20.08 9.67 -1.17
CA PRO A 25 20.73 10.15 -2.40
C PRO A 25 19.78 10.23 -3.60
N SER A 26 18.54 9.74 -3.47
CA SER A 26 17.47 9.87 -4.46
C SER A 26 16.11 9.82 -3.76
N VAL A 27 15.06 10.30 -4.41
CA VAL A 27 13.68 10.20 -3.87
C VAL A 27 13.06 8.80 -4.03
N GLY A 28 13.73 7.87 -4.71
CA GLY A 28 13.34 6.45 -4.85
C GLY A 28 12.05 6.13 -5.63
N GLY A 29 11.12 7.08 -5.80
CA GLY A 29 9.84 6.86 -6.47
C GLY A 29 8.87 6.02 -5.64
N ILE A 30 7.81 5.49 -6.28
CA ILE A 30 6.84 4.63 -5.58
C ILE A 30 7.50 3.35 -5.06
N ALA A 31 8.52 2.83 -5.76
CA ALA A 31 9.24 1.61 -5.37
C ALA A 31 10.15 1.77 -4.13
N LYS A 32 10.24 2.99 -3.56
CA LYS A 32 11.00 3.21 -2.34
C LYS A 32 10.34 2.47 -1.17
N HIS A 33 11.00 1.42 -0.74
CA HIS A 33 10.55 0.57 0.36
C HIS A 33 10.35 1.35 1.65
N GLY A 34 9.32 0.95 2.41
CA GLY A 34 9.00 1.53 3.71
C GLY A 34 8.32 2.89 3.64
N ARG A 35 8.21 3.54 2.46
CA ARG A 35 7.43 4.76 2.26
C ARG A 35 5.99 4.41 1.88
N PHE A 36 5.72 4.25 0.59
CA PHE A 36 4.43 3.78 0.07
C PHE A 36 4.45 2.27 -0.18
N GLU A 37 5.44 1.82 -0.94
CA GLU A 37 5.73 0.39 -1.12
C GLU A 37 6.13 -0.24 0.22
N GLY A 38 5.73 -1.48 0.43
CA GLY A 38 6.15 -2.25 1.58
C GLY A 38 5.72 -3.71 1.47
N ASP A 39 5.99 -4.43 2.56
CA ASP A 39 5.93 -5.89 2.60
C ASP A 39 4.53 -6.47 2.41
N ALA A 40 4.48 -7.80 2.23
CA ALA A 40 3.26 -8.58 2.00
C ALA A 40 2.50 -8.16 0.74
N SER A 41 3.23 -7.83 -0.33
CA SER A 41 2.64 -7.55 -1.64
C SER A 41 2.02 -8.81 -2.27
N MET A 42 1.12 -8.64 -3.26
CA MET A 42 0.49 -9.79 -3.93
C MET A 42 1.42 -10.49 -4.93
N THR A 43 2.14 -9.70 -5.72
CA THR A 43 2.89 -10.19 -6.90
C THR A 43 4.32 -9.66 -6.97
N ARG A 44 4.82 -9.07 -5.88
CA ARG A 44 6.17 -8.50 -5.71
C ARG A 44 6.72 -9.02 -4.38
N ALA A 45 8.01 -9.33 -4.33
CA ALA A 45 8.65 -9.83 -3.12
C ALA A 45 8.94 -8.68 -2.15
N ASP A 46 9.12 -8.96 -0.87
CA ASP A 46 9.58 -7.95 0.07
C ASP A 46 11.01 -7.48 -0.26
N ALA A 47 11.29 -6.19 -0.07
CA ALA A 47 12.57 -5.58 -0.45
C ALA A 47 13.79 -6.22 0.26
N PHE A 48 13.59 -6.80 1.44
CA PHE A 48 14.66 -7.47 2.18
C PHE A 48 15.07 -8.83 1.60
N ILE A 49 14.12 -9.55 0.99
CA ILE A 49 14.33 -10.92 0.50
C ILE A 49 14.29 -11.01 -1.04
N GLY A 50 13.99 -9.93 -1.74
CA GLY A 50 13.91 -9.94 -3.19
C GLY A 50 13.62 -8.59 -3.84
N ASP A 51 12.96 -8.66 -5.00
CA ASP A 51 12.57 -7.50 -5.81
C ASP A 51 11.13 -7.06 -5.47
N ASN A 52 11.02 -5.85 -4.91
CA ASN A 52 9.78 -5.23 -4.45
C ASN A 52 9.01 -4.48 -5.53
N ARG A 53 9.45 -4.56 -6.78
CA ARG A 53 8.89 -3.77 -7.88
C ARG A 53 8.44 -4.65 -9.03
N ASP A 54 9.31 -5.52 -9.50
CA ASP A 54 9.05 -6.29 -10.72
C ASP A 54 8.10 -7.45 -10.42
N PHE A 55 7.21 -7.72 -11.38
CA PHE A 55 6.25 -8.81 -11.29
C PHE A 55 6.96 -10.16 -11.10
N GLN A 56 6.51 -10.94 -10.12
CA GLN A 56 7.05 -12.25 -9.79
C GLN A 56 6.04 -13.34 -10.18
N ASN A 57 6.41 -14.21 -11.14
CA ASN A 57 5.56 -15.32 -11.58
C ASN A 57 5.18 -16.24 -10.41
N ILE A 58 6.13 -16.57 -9.53
CA ILE A 58 5.88 -17.50 -8.42
C ILE A 58 4.81 -16.97 -7.46
N LEU A 59 4.88 -15.67 -7.09
CA LEU A 59 3.90 -15.07 -6.19
C LEU A 59 2.52 -15.02 -6.84
N TYR A 60 2.46 -14.69 -8.13
CA TYR A 60 1.22 -14.72 -8.87
C TYR A 60 0.64 -16.14 -9.02
N ASP A 61 1.46 -17.15 -9.28
CA ASP A 61 1.01 -18.54 -9.37
C ASP A 61 0.46 -19.02 -8.01
N LEU A 62 1.04 -18.58 -6.89
CA LEU A 62 0.50 -18.83 -5.55
C LEU A 62 -0.86 -18.17 -5.33
N ASP A 63 -1.07 -16.95 -5.86
CA ASP A 63 -2.39 -16.30 -5.85
C ASP A 63 -3.40 -17.10 -6.69
N LEU A 64 -2.98 -17.61 -7.86
CA LEU A 64 -3.82 -18.45 -8.72
C LEU A 64 -4.20 -19.78 -8.06
N LEU A 65 -3.34 -20.35 -7.20
CA LEU A 65 -3.70 -21.53 -6.42
C LEU A 65 -4.80 -21.24 -5.40
N GLN A 66 -4.87 -20.03 -4.85
CA GLN A 66 -5.97 -19.61 -3.98
C GLN A 66 -7.24 -19.37 -4.80
N LEU A 67 -7.12 -18.73 -5.96
CA LEU A 67 -8.23 -18.56 -6.90
C LEU A 67 -8.83 -19.91 -7.30
N GLY A 68 -8.01 -20.87 -7.71
CA GLY A 68 -8.45 -22.20 -8.14
C GLY A 68 -9.18 -23.02 -7.06
N LYS A 69 -9.13 -22.59 -5.80
CA LYS A 69 -9.79 -23.25 -4.65
C LYS A 69 -11.01 -22.50 -4.13
N PHE A 70 -11.03 -21.18 -4.26
CA PHE A 70 -11.97 -20.31 -3.56
C PHE A 70 -12.64 -19.26 -4.46
N GLY A 71 -12.27 -19.21 -5.73
CA GLY A 71 -12.83 -18.31 -6.72
C GLY A 71 -14.27 -18.66 -7.09
N ASP A 72 -14.98 -17.70 -7.69
CA ASP A 72 -16.30 -17.95 -8.25
C ASP A 72 -16.17 -18.45 -9.71
N THR A 73 -17.23 -19.11 -10.18
CA THR A 73 -17.39 -19.44 -11.60
C THR A 73 -17.60 -18.17 -12.42
N GLY A 74 -16.86 -18.05 -13.51
CA GLY A 74 -16.95 -16.95 -14.46
C GLY A 74 -17.10 -17.40 -15.90
N PRO A 75 -17.05 -16.44 -16.85
CA PRO A 75 -17.11 -16.74 -18.27
C PRO A 75 -16.02 -17.68 -18.76
N ASP A 76 -14.87 -17.72 -18.07
CA ASP A 76 -13.71 -18.54 -18.40
C ASP A 76 -13.71 -19.91 -17.67
N GLY A 77 -14.79 -20.24 -16.94
CA GLY A 77 -14.96 -21.51 -16.22
C GLY A 77 -15.01 -21.37 -14.70
N ASP A 78 -15.02 -22.50 -14.01
CA ASP A 78 -15.03 -22.57 -12.55
C ASP A 78 -13.76 -21.99 -11.94
N ASN A 79 -13.90 -21.30 -10.81
CA ASN A 79 -12.78 -20.72 -10.06
C ASN A 79 -11.91 -19.76 -10.91
N THR A 80 -12.54 -18.89 -11.69
CA THR A 80 -11.85 -17.92 -12.57
C THR A 80 -12.12 -16.46 -12.19
N VAL A 81 -12.95 -16.22 -11.18
CA VAL A 81 -13.32 -14.89 -10.70
C VAL A 81 -12.87 -14.70 -9.26
N PHE A 82 -12.10 -13.64 -9.03
CA PHE A 82 -11.69 -13.23 -7.69
C PHE A 82 -12.89 -12.68 -6.92
N ASN A 83 -12.99 -13.12 -5.66
CA ASN A 83 -14.01 -12.72 -4.70
C ASN A 83 -13.34 -12.40 -3.34
N ILE A 84 -14.14 -11.98 -2.35
CA ILE A 84 -13.61 -11.65 -1.01
C ILE A 84 -12.92 -12.87 -0.35
N PRO A 85 -13.53 -14.08 -0.31
CA PRO A 85 -12.86 -15.26 0.26
C PRO A 85 -11.48 -15.56 -0.36
N THR A 86 -11.35 -15.43 -1.68
CA THR A 86 -10.08 -15.62 -2.41
C THR A 86 -9.03 -14.61 -1.94
N LEU A 87 -9.38 -13.31 -1.92
CA LEU A 87 -8.45 -12.26 -1.50
C LEU A 87 -8.06 -12.39 -0.02
N VAL A 88 -8.98 -12.83 0.83
CA VAL A 88 -8.68 -13.12 2.24
C VAL A 88 -7.60 -14.20 2.35
N ARG A 89 -7.70 -15.27 1.55
CA ARG A 89 -6.71 -16.35 1.56
C ARG A 89 -5.37 -15.90 1.02
N ILE A 90 -5.35 -15.12 -0.06
CA ILE A 90 -4.14 -14.54 -0.63
C ILE A 90 -3.43 -13.64 0.39
N LYS A 91 -4.14 -12.67 0.98
CA LYS A 91 -3.51 -11.75 1.94
C LYS A 91 -2.98 -12.48 3.18
N LYS A 92 -3.69 -13.50 3.66
CA LYS A 92 -3.22 -14.33 4.78
C LYS A 92 -1.96 -15.11 4.40
N GLN A 93 -1.96 -15.73 3.21
CA GLN A 93 -0.82 -16.48 2.72
C GLN A 93 0.43 -15.59 2.61
N ASN A 94 0.31 -14.44 1.95
CA ASN A 94 1.46 -13.59 1.68
C ASN A 94 2.00 -13.01 2.98
N PHE A 95 1.13 -12.55 3.90
CA PHE A 95 1.56 -12.16 5.24
C PHE A 95 2.35 -13.26 5.94
N MET A 96 1.84 -14.49 5.98
CA MET A 96 2.50 -15.59 6.68
C MET A 96 3.83 -15.99 6.04
N MET A 97 3.89 -16.01 4.72
CA MET A 97 5.11 -16.37 3.98
C MET A 97 6.19 -15.32 4.16
N ASP A 98 5.82 -14.05 3.96
CA ASP A 98 6.75 -12.94 4.02
C ASP A 98 7.22 -12.70 5.46
N GLN A 99 6.30 -12.73 6.44
CA GLN A 99 6.66 -12.65 7.86
C GLN A 99 7.63 -13.77 8.28
N ALA A 100 7.48 -14.99 7.76
CA ALA A 100 8.38 -16.09 8.08
C ALA A 100 9.76 -15.98 7.40
N ALA A 101 9.83 -15.38 6.20
CA ALA A 101 11.05 -15.30 5.40
C ALA A 101 11.85 -14.00 5.62
N ASN A 102 11.18 -12.91 5.99
CA ASN A 102 11.75 -11.57 6.06
C ASN A 102 12.06 -11.17 7.52
N LEU A 103 13.33 -11.19 7.92
CA LEU A 103 13.76 -10.74 9.26
C LEU A 103 13.51 -9.24 9.52
N LYS A 104 13.25 -8.45 8.48
CA LYS A 104 12.92 -7.03 8.56
C LYS A 104 11.45 -6.74 8.22
N PHE A 105 10.60 -7.77 8.24
CA PHE A 105 9.19 -7.65 7.87
C PHE A 105 8.51 -6.50 8.62
N GLU A 106 7.94 -5.55 7.89
CA GLU A 106 7.19 -4.43 8.44
C GLU A 106 5.79 -4.35 7.83
N PHE A 107 4.78 -4.45 8.70
CA PHE A 107 3.38 -4.33 8.35
C PHE A 107 2.70 -3.32 9.28
N ALA A 108 3.27 -2.11 9.33
CA ALA A 108 2.76 -0.99 10.10
C ALA A 108 1.40 -0.49 9.56
N ALA A 109 0.72 0.37 10.31
CA ALA A 109 -0.69 0.71 10.06
C ALA A 109 -0.93 1.30 8.67
N ARG A 110 -0.01 2.15 8.17
CA ARG A 110 -0.07 2.68 6.80
C ARG A 110 0.01 1.56 5.75
N ARG A 111 0.89 0.57 5.95
CA ARG A 111 1.11 -0.53 5.00
C ARG A 111 -0.04 -1.52 5.04
N VAL A 112 -0.56 -1.84 6.23
CA VAL A 112 -1.79 -2.61 6.39
C VAL A 112 -2.92 -1.97 5.57
N ASN A 113 -3.16 -0.68 5.78
CA ASN A 113 -4.20 0.05 5.04
C ASN A 113 -3.99 -0.01 3.52
N ALA A 114 -2.76 0.24 3.04
CA ALA A 114 -2.42 0.16 1.61
C ALA A 114 -2.63 -1.26 1.05
N ALA A 115 -2.07 -2.29 1.70
CA ALA A 115 -2.10 -3.67 1.26
C ALA A 115 -3.53 -4.24 1.14
N TYR A 116 -4.43 -3.86 2.05
CA TYR A 116 -5.84 -4.25 1.97
C TYR A 116 -6.66 -3.39 1.01
N THR A 117 -6.30 -2.11 0.84
CA THR A 117 -6.89 -1.22 -0.18
C THR A 117 -6.58 -1.73 -1.59
N GLU A 118 -5.34 -2.16 -1.83
CA GLU A 118 -4.85 -2.75 -3.08
C GLU A 118 -5.60 -4.04 -3.41
N ALA A 119 -5.78 -4.94 -2.44
CA ALA A 119 -6.57 -6.15 -2.63
C ALA A 119 -8.03 -5.84 -2.94
N ALA A 120 -8.65 -4.91 -2.21
CA ALA A 120 -10.02 -4.48 -2.46
C ALA A 120 -10.20 -3.89 -3.87
N ALA A 121 -9.18 -3.20 -4.39
CA ALA A 121 -9.18 -2.61 -5.74
C ALA A 121 -9.27 -3.67 -6.85
N ILE A 122 -8.76 -4.88 -6.63
CA ILE A 122 -8.91 -6.01 -7.58
C ILE A 122 -10.40 -6.27 -7.86
N LEU A 123 -11.24 -6.28 -6.82
CA LEU A 123 -12.68 -6.49 -6.98
C LEU A 123 -13.41 -5.36 -7.71
N LYS A 124 -12.77 -4.21 -7.89
CA LYS A 124 -13.37 -3.04 -8.57
C LYS A 124 -12.88 -2.88 -10.00
N PHE A 125 -11.66 -3.29 -10.31
CA PHE A 125 -11.02 -3.00 -11.60
C PHE A 125 -10.69 -4.23 -12.43
N CYS A 126 -10.41 -5.37 -11.79
CA CYS A 126 -9.88 -6.54 -12.46
C CYS A 126 -10.25 -7.83 -11.71
N THR A 127 -11.42 -8.40 -11.98
CA THR A 127 -11.92 -9.56 -11.22
C THR A 127 -11.68 -10.91 -11.88
N THR A 128 -11.60 -10.99 -13.21
CA THR A 128 -11.45 -12.28 -13.91
C THR A 128 -9.99 -12.61 -14.19
N LEU A 129 -9.69 -13.90 -14.28
CA LEU A 129 -8.34 -14.41 -14.51
C LEU A 129 -7.64 -13.79 -15.73
N PRO A 130 -8.26 -13.69 -16.94
CA PRO A 130 -7.61 -13.04 -18.07
C PRO A 130 -7.33 -11.56 -17.82
N ILE A 131 -8.26 -10.86 -17.15
CA ILE A 131 -8.13 -9.43 -16.89
C ILE A 131 -6.98 -9.16 -15.91
N ILE A 132 -6.94 -9.90 -14.80
CA ILE A 132 -5.85 -9.80 -13.82
C ILE A 132 -4.51 -10.12 -14.45
N GLY A 133 -4.44 -11.17 -15.28
CA GLY A 133 -3.21 -11.49 -16.02
C GLY A 133 -2.72 -10.31 -16.84
N SER A 134 -3.60 -9.66 -17.59
CA SER A 134 -3.27 -8.47 -18.39
C SER A 134 -2.75 -7.30 -17.54
N PHE A 135 -3.38 -7.02 -16.40
CA PHE A 135 -2.95 -5.92 -15.53
C PHE A 135 -1.65 -6.20 -14.79
N PHE A 136 -1.52 -7.36 -14.15
CA PHE A 136 -0.37 -7.63 -13.29
C PHE A 136 0.89 -8.03 -14.07
N ARG A 137 0.74 -8.86 -15.12
CA ARG A 137 1.88 -9.34 -15.92
C ARG A 137 2.26 -8.37 -17.01
N ASN A 138 1.27 -7.93 -17.78
CA ASN A 138 1.54 -7.18 -19.01
C ASN A 138 1.47 -5.67 -18.79
N GLN A 139 0.87 -5.23 -17.67
CA GLN A 139 0.56 -3.82 -17.42
C GLN A 139 -0.24 -3.19 -18.57
N THR A 140 -1.14 -3.99 -19.17
CA THR A 140 -1.99 -3.58 -20.29
C THR A 140 -3.46 -3.68 -19.92
N PHE A 141 -4.29 -2.81 -20.50
CA PHE A 141 -5.74 -3.03 -20.54
C PHE A 141 -6.05 -4.18 -21.52
N PRO A 142 -6.85 -5.19 -21.13
CA PRO A 142 -7.20 -6.27 -22.04
C PRO A 142 -8.14 -5.77 -23.15
N PRO A 143 -8.21 -6.48 -24.30
CA PRO A 143 -9.17 -6.16 -25.36
C PRO A 143 -10.60 -6.10 -24.83
N ASN A 144 -11.37 -5.10 -25.28
CA ASN A 144 -12.76 -4.87 -24.87
C ASN A 144 -12.96 -4.66 -23.35
N TRP A 145 -11.91 -4.28 -22.63
CA TRP A 145 -12.05 -3.83 -21.25
C TRP A 145 -12.56 -2.41 -21.20
N PHE A 146 -13.57 -2.18 -20.38
CA PHE A 146 -14.13 -0.85 -20.14
C PHE A 146 -13.89 -0.46 -18.69
N ARG A 147 -13.50 0.81 -18.48
CA ARG A 147 -13.42 1.39 -17.13
C ARG A 147 -14.79 1.34 -16.46
N ALA A 148 -14.80 1.38 -15.13
CA ALA A 148 -16.03 1.50 -14.35
C ALA A 148 -16.89 2.68 -14.85
N ALA A 149 -18.20 2.46 -14.97
CA ALA A 149 -19.14 3.47 -15.47
C ALA A 149 -19.31 4.66 -14.51
N SER A 150 -18.84 4.52 -13.27
CA SER A 150 -18.90 5.55 -12.23
C SER A 150 -17.59 5.58 -11.44
N PRO A 151 -17.22 6.74 -10.84
CA PRO A 151 -16.02 6.83 -10.02
C PRO A 151 -16.04 5.83 -8.87
N VAL A 152 -14.98 5.03 -8.74
CA VAL A 152 -14.73 4.23 -7.53
C VAL A 152 -14.10 5.14 -6.49
N THR A 153 -14.82 5.43 -5.42
CA THR A 153 -14.37 6.32 -4.34
C THR A 153 -13.68 5.55 -3.23
N GLY A 154 -12.91 6.25 -2.38
CA GLY A 154 -12.31 5.65 -1.18
C GLY A 154 -13.35 4.99 -0.27
N ALA A 155 -14.54 5.58 -0.13
CA ALA A 155 -15.63 5.01 0.67
C ALA A 155 -16.16 3.67 0.08
N ILE A 156 -16.30 3.58 -1.25
CA ILE A 156 -16.71 2.34 -1.92
C ILE A 156 -15.68 1.23 -1.71
N ASN A 157 -14.38 1.59 -1.73
CA ASN A 157 -13.32 0.62 -1.49
C ASN A 157 -13.21 0.23 0.00
N ALA A 158 -13.46 1.17 0.92
CA ALA A 158 -13.36 0.96 2.37
C ALA A 158 -14.28 -0.14 2.89
N ALA A 159 -15.50 -0.29 2.33
CA ALA A 159 -16.42 -1.35 2.73
C ALA A 159 -15.90 -2.75 2.35
N THR A 160 -15.23 -2.87 1.20
CA THR A 160 -14.60 -4.12 0.75
C THR A 160 -13.32 -4.38 1.55
N LEU A 161 -12.49 -3.36 1.79
CA LEU A 161 -11.33 -3.43 2.67
C LEU A 161 -11.72 -3.94 4.06
N ALA A 162 -12.77 -3.39 4.67
CA ALA A 162 -13.21 -3.77 6.01
C ALA A 162 -13.60 -5.25 6.10
N GLN A 163 -14.20 -5.81 5.04
CA GLN A 163 -14.53 -7.25 5.00
C GLN A 163 -13.28 -8.12 4.92
N ILE A 164 -12.30 -7.74 4.10
CA ILE A 164 -11.03 -8.49 3.99
C ILE A 164 -10.26 -8.39 5.31
N PHE A 165 -10.15 -7.17 5.87
CA PHE A 165 -9.45 -6.91 7.12
C PHE A 165 -10.08 -7.64 8.32
N ALA A 166 -11.41 -7.65 8.44
CA ALA A 166 -12.09 -8.35 9.52
C ALA A 166 -11.86 -9.88 9.49
N ALA A 167 -11.61 -10.46 8.31
CA ALA A 167 -11.33 -11.87 8.15
C ALA A 167 -9.85 -12.24 8.42
N ILE A 168 -8.97 -11.25 8.51
CA ILE A 168 -7.53 -11.41 8.79
C ILE A 168 -7.11 -10.35 9.82
N PRO A 169 -7.43 -10.56 11.11
CA PRO A 169 -7.07 -9.61 12.15
C PRO A 169 -5.55 -9.68 12.40
N THR A 170 -4.78 -9.06 11.53
CA THR A 170 -3.35 -8.82 11.69
C THR A 170 -3.18 -7.43 12.28
N PRO A 171 -2.83 -7.31 13.57
CA PRO A 171 -2.51 -6.01 14.14
C PRO A 171 -1.29 -5.43 13.42
N PRO A 172 -1.19 -4.10 13.25
CA PRO A 172 0.04 -3.48 12.78
C PRO A 172 1.25 -3.89 13.62
N GLY A 173 2.42 -4.00 12.99
CA GLY A 173 3.62 -4.49 13.66
C GLY A 173 4.74 -4.84 12.70
N ARG A 174 5.80 -5.42 13.26
CA ARG A 174 7.01 -5.80 12.53
C ARG A 174 7.68 -7.00 13.16
N ASN A 175 8.57 -7.65 12.42
CA ASN A 175 9.46 -8.64 13.01
C ASN A 175 10.51 -7.98 13.92
N ASP A 176 10.78 -8.63 15.05
CA ASP A 176 11.94 -8.33 15.88
C ASP A 176 13.24 -8.87 15.25
N ALA A 177 14.36 -8.69 15.94
CA ALA A 177 15.67 -9.16 15.47
C ALA A 177 15.77 -10.68 15.23
N HIS A 178 14.81 -11.47 15.73
CA HIS A 178 14.76 -12.92 15.61
C HIS A 178 13.68 -13.39 14.61
N GLY A 179 13.03 -12.46 13.90
CA GLY A 179 11.95 -12.81 12.96
C GLY A 179 10.61 -13.10 13.64
N VAL A 180 10.43 -12.73 14.91
CA VAL A 180 9.16 -12.89 15.62
C VAL A 180 8.31 -11.65 15.40
N TYR A 181 7.08 -11.83 14.91
CA TYR A 181 6.16 -10.71 14.71
C TYR A 181 5.72 -10.09 16.04
N VAL A 182 6.03 -8.82 16.23
CA VAL A 182 5.66 -8.01 17.39
C VAL A 182 4.70 -6.92 16.94
N ALA A 183 3.52 -6.88 17.56
CA ALA A 183 2.54 -5.85 17.30
C ALA A 183 3.04 -4.48 17.80
N ASP A 184 2.82 -3.45 16.98
CA ASP A 184 3.05 -2.08 17.40
C ASP A 184 2.03 -1.64 18.45
N PRO A 185 2.44 -0.82 19.44
CA PRO A 185 1.49 -0.27 20.39
C PRO A 185 0.47 0.60 19.65
N SER A 186 -0.82 0.43 19.96
CA SER A 186 -1.84 1.32 19.43
C SER A 186 -1.66 2.73 20.01
N PRO A 187 -1.64 3.79 19.19
CA PRO A 187 -1.52 5.15 19.69
C PRO A 187 -2.82 5.53 20.43
N PRO A 188 -2.80 6.48 21.37
CA PRO A 188 -4.00 6.89 22.09
C PRO A 188 -4.98 7.61 21.15
N PRO A 189 -6.28 7.69 21.51
CA PRO A 189 -7.21 8.60 20.85
C PRO A 189 -6.69 10.06 20.88
N PRO A 190 -6.94 10.86 19.83
CA PRO A 190 -7.76 10.55 18.66
C PRO A 190 -7.04 9.75 17.56
N PHE A 191 -5.75 9.43 17.73
CA PHE A 191 -4.91 8.85 16.68
C PHE A 191 -5.31 7.43 16.25
N ASN A 192 -6.12 6.73 17.04
CA ASN A 192 -6.67 5.41 16.72
C ASN A 192 -8.21 5.39 16.64
N SER A 193 -8.88 6.55 16.50
CA SER A 193 -10.35 6.64 16.47
C SER A 193 -11.00 5.82 15.34
N SER A 194 -10.25 5.58 14.27
CA SER A 194 -10.54 4.56 13.25
C SER A 194 -9.23 4.00 12.71
N PHE A 195 -9.29 2.85 12.01
CA PHE A 195 -8.08 2.30 11.39
C PHE A 195 -7.51 3.22 10.30
N GLY A 196 -8.38 3.91 9.55
CA GLY A 196 -7.96 4.93 8.58
C GLY A 196 -7.21 6.09 9.24
N CYS A 197 -7.63 6.51 10.44
CA CYS A 197 -6.90 7.51 11.22
C CYS A 197 -5.53 7.01 11.67
N PHE A 198 -5.48 5.78 12.19
CA PHE A 198 -4.21 5.19 12.59
C PHE A 198 -3.23 5.14 11.41
N ALA A 199 -3.68 4.68 10.24
CA ALA A 199 -2.87 4.65 9.03
C ALA A 199 -2.40 6.04 8.56
N TYR A 200 -3.23 7.08 8.67
CA TYR A 200 -2.85 8.45 8.34
C TYR A 200 -1.74 8.98 9.26
N TYR A 201 -1.89 8.82 10.57
CA TYR A 201 -0.90 9.31 11.53
C TYR A 201 0.40 8.51 11.48
N ASP A 202 0.33 7.19 11.26
CA ASP A 202 1.51 6.36 10.97
C ASP A 202 2.23 6.84 9.71
N GLN A 203 1.50 7.21 8.65
CA GLN A 203 2.10 7.77 7.45
C GLN A 203 2.79 9.12 7.71
N ALA A 204 2.21 10.01 8.52
CA ALA A 204 2.84 11.29 8.89
C ALA A 204 4.10 11.06 9.74
N ALA A 205 4.09 10.06 10.63
CA ALA A 205 5.24 9.62 11.41
C ALA A 205 6.34 8.98 10.55
N ASN A 206 6.01 8.57 9.33
CA ASN A 206 6.93 7.98 8.37
C ASN A 206 7.40 8.99 7.30
N ILE A 207 7.19 10.30 7.48
CA ILE A 207 7.74 11.34 6.61
C ILE A 207 8.72 12.18 7.42
N ALA A 208 9.88 12.49 6.87
CA ALA A 208 10.97 13.16 7.58
C ALA A 208 10.54 14.51 8.18
N GLY A 209 10.57 14.64 9.50
CA GLY A 209 10.11 15.83 10.22
C GLY A 209 10.95 17.09 9.97
N VAL A 210 12.19 16.91 9.52
CA VAL A 210 13.06 18.04 9.10
C VAL A 210 12.44 18.85 7.95
N LEU A 211 11.50 18.28 7.19
CA LEU A 211 10.76 18.98 6.14
C LEU A 211 9.95 20.17 6.68
N VAL A 212 9.54 20.15 7.95
CA VAL A 212 8.82 21.25 8.59
C VAL A 212 9.69 22.50 8.79
N ASN A 213 11.01 22.31 8.87
CA ASN A 213 11.99 23.39 9.05
C ASN A 213 12.49 23.99 7.72
N THR A 214 11.97 23.51 6.58
CA THR A 214 12.32 24.05 5.26
C THR A 214 11.77 25.47 5.10
N THR A 215 12.22 26.19 4.07
CA THR A 215 11.84 27.59 3.84
C THR A 215 11.43 27.84 2.40
N GLY A 216 10.81 29.01 2.15
CA GLY A 216 10.44 29.45 0.82
C GLY A 216 9.46 28.51 0.11
N ILE A 217 9.68 28.29 -1.19
CA ILE A 217 8.81 27.46 -2.03
C ILE A 217 8.77 26.01 -1.54
N PHE A 218 9.86 25.48 -0.97
CA PHE A 218 9.86 24.09 -0.51
C PHE A 218 8.91 23.89 0.67
N LYS A 219 8.91 24.82 1.64
CA LYS A 219 7.96 24.82 2.75
C LYS A 219 6.51 24.89 2.27
N GLN A 220 6.22 25.79 1.33
CA GLN A 220 4.88 25.93 0.75
C GLN A 220 4.39 24.63 0.10
N ASN A 221 5.28 23.90 -0.58
CA ASN A 221 4.95 22.60 -1.16
C ASN A 221 4.71 21.53 -0.09
N VAL A 222 5.54 21.48 0.97
CA VAL A 222 5.37 20.54 2.09
C VAL A 222 4.01 20.75 2.76
N GLU A 223 3.66 22.00 3.07
CA GLU A 223 2.37 22.37 3.67
C GLU A 223 1.20 22.04 2.74
N LEU A 224 1.32 22.32 1.44
CA LEU A 224 0.31 21.98 0.44
C LEU A 224 0.04 20.47 0.38
N PHE A 225 1.08 19.65 0.29
CA PHE A 225 0.91 18.19 0.18
C PHE A 225 0.43 17.57 1.50
N ALA A 226 0.87 18.07 2.65
CA ALA A 226 0.34 17.67 3.95
C ALA A 226 -1.17 18.00 4.06
N GLY A 227 -1.59 19.19 3.64
CA GLY A 227 -3.00 19.59 3.63
C GLY A 227 -3.86 18.77 2.67
N ILE A 228 -3.34 18.39 1.50
CA ILE A 228 -4.02 17.48 0.57
C ILE A 228 -4.23 16.11 1.22
N GLN A 229 -3.18 15.56 1.86
CA GLN A 229 -3.27 14.28 2.54
C GLN A 229 -4.29 14.33 3.70
N PHE A 230 -4.23 15.39 4.51
CA PHE A 230 -5.17 15.59 5.61
C PHE A 230 -6.61 15.69 5.12
N LYS A 231 -6.88 16.42 4.03
CA LYS A 231 -8.23 16.52 3.46
C LYS A 231 -8.83 15.16 3.07
N VAL A 232 -7.99 14.22 2.65
CA VAL A 232 -8.42 12.83 2.36
C VAL A 232 -8.64 12.08 3.68
N ALA A 233 -7.71 12.20 4.63
CA ALA A 233 -7.80 11.53 5.92
C ALA A 233 -9.02 11.98 6.74
N SER A 234 -9.36 13.26 6.71
CA SER A 234 -10.47 13.88 7.45
C SER A 234 -11.86 13.45 6.97
N ALA A 235 -11.94 12.70 5.88
CA ALA A 235 -13.16 11.99 5.50
C ALA A 235 -13.46 10.79 6.41
N ASN A 236 -12.47 10.29 7.17
CA ASN A 236 -12.66 9.23 8.15
C ASN A 236 -13.15 9.81 9.48
N PRO A 237 -14.14 9.18 10.14
CA PRO A 237 -14.57 9.59 11.47
C PRO A 237 -13.41 9.62 12.47
N GLY A 238 -13.28 10.72 13.22
CA GLY A 238 -12.26 10.90 14.26
C GLY A 238 -10.87 11.30 13.76
N CYS A 239 -10.72 11.64 12.48
CA CYS A 239 -9.50 12.19 11.89
C CYS A 239 -9.63 13.71 11.72
N ASP A 240 -9.57 14.47 12.81
CA ASP A 240 -9.81 15.92 12.80
C ASP A 240 -8.55 16.78 12.98
N GLN A 241 -7.39 16.15 13.19
CA GLN A 241 -6.12 16.84 13.39
C GLN A 241 -5.20 16.68 12.18
N GLU A 242 -4.87 17.80 11.54
CA GLU A 242 -3.78 17.86 10.58
C GLU A 242 -2.45 17.75 11.32
N ILE A 243 -1.60 16.82 10.90
CA ILE A 243 -0.24 16.69 11.42
C ILE A 243 0.75 16.84 10.28
N LEU A 244 1.70 17.76 10.46
CA LEU A 244 2.86 17.88 9.60
C LEU A 244 3.85 16.73 9.86
N PRO A 245 4.69 16.35 8.88
CA PRO A 245 5.68 15.30 9.04
C PRO A 245 6.51 15.42 10.33
N PHE A 246 6.78 14.29 11.00
CA PHE A 246 7.55 14.26 12.24
C PHE A 246 8.45 13.01 12.39
N GLY A 247 8.62 12.25 11.30
CA GLY A 247 9.41 11.03 11.24
C GLY A 247 10.92 11.22 11.06
N PRO A 248 11.67 10.12 11.02
CA PRO A 248 13.11 10.14 10.77
C PRO A 248 13.45 10.51 9.32
N ALA A 249 14.62 11.13 9.13
CA ALA A 249 15.24 11.35 7.83
C ALA A 249 16.01 10.10 7.35
N GLY A 250 16.20 9.96 6.04
CA GLY A 250 17.11 8.97 5.46
C GLY A 250 16.67 7.50 5.58
N VAL A 251 15.36 7.23 5.68
CA VAL A 251 14.81 5.87 5.57
C VAL A 251 14.81 5.42 4.12
#